data_AF-A0A924M6H6-F1
#
_entry.id   AF-A0A924M6H6-F1
#
_cell.length_a   1.000
_cell.length_b   1.000
_cell.length_c   1.000
_cell.angle_alpha   90.00
_cell.angle_beta   90.00
_cell.angle_gamma   90.00
#
_symmetry.space_group_name_H-M   'P 1'
#
loop_
_entity.id
_entity.type
_entity.pdbx_description
1 polymer ?
#
loop_
_entity_poly.entity_id
_entity_poly.type
_entity_poly.pdbx_seq_one_letter_code
_entity_poly.pdbx_strand_id
1 'polypeptide(L)' 'MKFVAFERAMQGTGASRRLRITGRTPGIVYGGTNEATLIELDHNA' A
#
# COMPACT_ATOMS: atom_id res chain seq x y z
N MET A 1 -2.43 3.03 -17.99
CA MET A 1 -2.81 3.51 -16.65
C MET A 1 -1.55 3.57 -15.80
N LYS A 2 -1.24 4.71 -15.19
CA LYS A 2 -0.06 4.91 -14.33
C LYS A 2 -0.58 5.30 -12.95
N PHE A 3 -0.16 4.59 -11.91
CA PHE A 3 -0.52 4.86 -10.52
C PHE A 3 0.75 5.04 -9.71
N VAL A 4 0.70 5.90 -8.69
CA VAL A 4 1.82 6.15 -7.79
C VAL A 4 1.64 5.29 -6.55
N ALA A 5 2.64 4.49 -6.23
CA ALA A 5 2.68 3.66 -5.04
C ALA A 5 3.82 4.11 -4.12
N PHE A 6 3.58 4.10 -2.82
CA PHE A 6 4.57 4.42 -1.79
C PHE A 6 4.83 3.20 -0.90
N GLU A 7 6.01 3.13 -0.32
CA GLU A 7 6.36 2.06 0.62
C GLU A 7 5.65 2.27 1.97
N ARG A 8 5.18 1.19 2.59
CA ARG A 8 4.51 1.25 3.89
C ARG A 8 5.50 1.07 5.03
N ALA A 9 5.67 2.13 5.83
CA ALA A 9 6.49 2.09 7.04
C ALA A 9 5.88 1.26 8.20
N MET A 10 4.54 1.14 8.27
CA MET A 10 3.86 0.46 9.38
C MET A 10 2.90 -0.64 8.90
N GLN A 11 3.12 -1.83 9.44
CA GLN A 11 2.21 -2.98 9.33
C GLN A 11 1.27 -3.05 10.55
N GLY A 12 0.07 -3.59 10.34
CA GLY A 12 -0.90 -3.85 11.40
C GLY A 12 -2.31 -3.33 11.07
N THR A 13 -3.29 -3.77 11.87
CA THR A 13 -4.71 -3.43 11.70
C THR A 13 -4.97 -1.94 11.93
N GLY A 14 -4.36 -1.33 12.95
CA GLY A 14 -4.50 0.10 13.25
C GLY A 14 -3.93 1.00 12.15
N ALA A 15 -2.71 0.69 11.67
CA ALA A 15 -2.07 1.41 10.58
C ALA A 15 -2.90 1.30 9.29
N SER A 16 -3.32 0.08 8.94
CA SER A 16 -4.12 -0.16 7.73
C SER A 16 -5.50 0.51 7.80
N ARG A 17 -6.11 0.62 8.99
CA ARG A 17 -7.38 1.34 9.17
C ARG A 17 -7.21 2.84 8.93
N ARG A 18 -6.15 3.46 9.46
CA ARG A 18 -5.87 4.88 9.23
C ARG A 18 -5.65 5.18 7.75
N LEU A 19 -4.86 4.36 7.05
CA LEU A 19 -4.63 4.52 5.62
C LEU A 19 -5.94 4.57 4.82
N ARG A 20 -6.84 3.62 5.08
CA ARG A 20 -8.15 3.57 4.41
C ARG A 20 -9.01 4.79 4.70
N ILE A 21 -9.01 5.31 5.93
CA ILE A 21 -9.74 6.54 6.29
C ILE A 21 -9.17 7.75 5.54
N THR A 22 -7.85 7.81 5.36
CA THR A 22 -7.17 8.92 4.67
C THR A 22 -7.21 8.81 3.13
N GLY A 23 -7.97 7.88 2.56
CA GLY A 23 -8.08 7.71 1.11
C GLY A 23 -6.91 6.95 0.46
N ARG A 24 -6.08 6.28 1.25
CA ARG A 24 -4.97 5.44 0.76
C ARG A 24 -5.30 3.98 0.98
N THR A 25 -4.98 3.14 0.01
CA THR A 25 -5.23 1.72 0.12
C THR A 25 -3.98 0.92 0.32
N PRO A 26 -3.96 0.10 1.39
CA PRO A 26 -2.87 -0.83 1.62
C PRO A 26 -2.91 -1.95 0.58
N GLY A 27 -1.75 -2.22 -0.02
CA GLY A 27 -1.52 -3.32 -0.94
C GLY A 27 -0.19 -4.02 -0.65
N ILE A 28 0.05 -5.11 -1.37
CA ILE A 28 1.31 -5.85 -1.37
C ILE A 28 1.64 -6.15 -2.82
N VAL A 29 2.85 -5.81 -3.25
CA VAL A 29 3.38 -6.22 -4.55
C VAL A 29 4.24 -7.45 -4.33
N TYR A 30 3.93 -8.51 -5.07
CA TYR A 30 4.69 -9.75 -5.06
C TYR A 30 4.79 -10.26 -6.50
N GLY A 31 5.90 -10.94 -6.83
CA GLY A 31 6.08 -11.51 -8.15
C GLY A 31 7.50 -12.03 -8.41
N GLY A 32 7.57 -13.10 -9.21
CA GLY A 32 8.83 -13.73 -9.60
C GLY A 32 9.62 -14.27 -8.40
N THR A 33 10.90 -13.92 -8.33
CA THR A 33 11.82 -14.26 -7.25
C THR A 33 11.97 -13.15 -6.20
N ASN A 34 11.21 -12.05 -6.32
CA ASN A 34 11.39 -10.88 -5.47
C ASN A 34 10.56 -10.99 -4.19
N GLU A 35 11.10 -10.43 -3.11
CA GLU A 35 10.41 -10.37 -1.83
C GLU A 35 9.16 -9.49 -1.91
N ALA A 36 8.15 -9.88 -1.12
CA ALA A 36 6.89 -9.16 -1.05
C ALA A 36 7.11 -7.77 -0.45
N THR A 37 6.74 -6.74 -1.21
CA THR A 37 6.87 -5.34 -0.80
C THR A 37 5.53 -4.77 -0.38
N LEU A 38 5.50 -4.19 0.81
CA LEU A 38 4.31 -3.55 1.37
C LEU A 38 4.17 -2.16 0.76
N ILE A 39 3.08 -1.93 0.02
CA ILE A 39 2.83 -0.64 -0.63
C ILE A 39 1.51 -0.04 -0.22
N GLU A 40 1.40 1.28 -0.33
CA GLU A 40 0.15 2.02 -0.28
C GLU A 40 -0.08 2.73 -1.61
N LEU A 41 -1.33 2.73 -2.04
CA LEU A 41 -1.77 3.37 -3.29
C LEU A 41 -2.75 4.48 -2.97
N ASP A 42 -2.66 5.59 -3.70
CA ASP A 42 -3.72 6.60 -3.70
C ASP A 42 -4.91 6.08 -4.51
N HIS A 43 -6.11 6.16 -3.92
CA HIS A 43 -7.34 5.74 -4.57
C HIS A 43 -7.98 6.79 -5.46
N ASN A 44 -7.55 8.05 -5.36
CA ASN A 44 -8.14 9.18 -6.06
C ASN A 44 -7.27 9.70 -7.23
N ALA A 45 -6.16 9.02 -7.56
CA ALA A 45 -5.20 9.44 -8.57
C ALA A 45 -5.34 8.67 -9.90
#